data_AF-A0AAW2UQZ2-F1
#
_entry.id   AF-A0AAW2UQZ2-F1
#
_cell.length_a   1.000
_cell.length_b   1.000
_cell.length_c   1.000
_cell.angle_alpha   90.00
_cell.angle_beta   90.00
_cell.angle_gamma   90.00
#
_symmetry.space_group_name_H-M   'P 1'
#
loop_
_entity.id
_entity.type
_entity.pdbx_description
1 polymer ?
#
loop_
_entity_poly.entity_id
_entity_poly.type
_entity_poly.pdbx_seq_one_letter_code
_entity_poly.pdbx_strand_id
1 'polypeptide(L)'
;MSLMMVRGLAPVDIGPSSYCYDGGAYDYDESGLADRFFNVVHDADQSLWDGCTQSQLGVVVELVDIKADGHISERIYDRIFQWANRILPSAHILLGDYYSKKKLVKDLGLPVEKIHACKNDCMLYWKGDVDLKYYKFCGDARYKPSRGRNRYRKKSPCP
;
A
#
# COMPACT_ATOMS: atom_id res chain seq x y z
N MET A 1 8.56 5.81 -12.94
CA MET A 1 7.35 5.04 -12.58
C MET A 1 7.43 4.60 -11.12
N SER A 2 6.36 4.13 -10.47
CA SER A 2 6.46 3.59 -9.10
C SER A 2 5.79 2.23 -9.03
N LEU A 3 6.56 1.20 -8.67
CA LEU A 3 6.01 -0.12 -8.35
C LEU A 3 5.43 -0.08 -6.94
N MET A 4 4.24 -0.66 -6.78
CA MET A 4 3.73 -1.06 -5.48
C MET A 4 4.05 -2.54 -5.35
N MET A 5 4.75 -2.95 -4.30
CA MET A 5 4.96 -4.37 -4.00
C MET A 5 4.19 -4.72 -2.73
N VAL A 6 3.43 -5.80 -2.77
CA VAL A 6 2.94 -6.49 -1.56
C VAL A 6 4.10 -7.37 -1.10
N ARG A 7 4.66 -7.12 0.10
CA ARG A 7 5.70 -8.01 0.63
C ARG A 7 5.07 -9.37 0.94
N GLY A 8 5.33 -10.36 0.08
CA GLY A 8 4.95 -11.74 0.32
C GLY A 8 5.76 -12.36 1.45
N LEU A 9 5.05 -12.84 2.48
CA LEU A 9 5.25 -14.12 3.18
C LEU A 9 6.70 -14.54 3.49
N ALA A 10 7.50 -13.64 4.07
CA ALA A 10 8.69 -14.00 4.83
C ALA A 10 8.40 -13.75 6.32
N PRO A 11 8.98 -14.54 7.25
CA PRO A 11 8.69 -14.41 8.67
C PRO A 11 8.84 -12.95 9.07
N VAL A 12 7.87 -12.47 9.86
CA VAL A 12 7.88 -11.13 10.42
C VAL A 12 9.10 -11.05 11.33
N ASP A 13 10.24 -10.66 10.77
CA ASP A 13 11.40 -10.27 11.54
C ASP A 13 11.03 -8.97 12.24
N ILE A 14 10.60 -9.10 13.50
CA ILE A 14 10.45 -8.02 14.47
C ILE A 14 11.88 -7.55 14.82
N GLY A 15 12.56 -6.96 13.84
CA GLY A 15 13.78 -6.19 14.01
C GLY A 15 13.45 -4.71 13.99
N PRO A 16 14.18 -3.84 14.72
CA PRO A 16 13.83 -2.45 14.88
C PRO A 16 13.93 -1.73 13.54
N SER A 17 12.78 -1.57 12.88
CA SER A 17 12.70 -0.81 11.65
C SER A 17 12.89 0.67 11.97
N SER A 18 13.91 1.29 11.37
CA SER A 18 14.18 2.71 11.46
C SER A 18 13.15 3.52 10.68
N TYR A 19 11.93 3.62 11.22
CA TYR A 19 10.96 4.62 10.81
C TYR A 19 10.91 5.72 11.87
N CYS A 20 10.96 6.98 11.44
CA CYS A 20 10.75 8.13 12.33
C CYS A 20 9.31 8.10 12.85
N TYR A 21 9.09 7.56 14.05
CA TYR A 21 7.88 7.79 14.83
C TYR A 21 7.98 9.19 15.45
N ASP A 22 6.97 10.04 15.21
CA ASP A 22 6.72 11.20 16.07
C ASP A 22 6.44 10.67 17.48
N GLY A 23 7.30 11.06 18.43
CA GLY A 23 7.32 10.54 19.78
C GLY A 23 6.04 10.83 20.54
N GLY A 24 5.25 9.79 20.75
CA GLY A 24 4.32 9.64 21.87
C GLY A 24 4.69 8.37 22.62
N ALA A 25 4.89 8.46 23.93
CA ALA A 25 4.97 7.29 24.77
C ALA A 25 3.59 6.59 24.74
N TYR A 26 3.51 5.46 24.04
CA TYR A 26 2.34 4.59 24.09
C TYR A 26 2.64 3.49 25.09
N ASP A 27 1.82 3.38 26.14
CA ASP A 27 1.79 2.19 26.99
C ASP A 27 1.51 0.98 26.09
N TYR A 28 2.42 0.00 26.15
CA TYR A 28 2.34 -1.22 25.34
C TYR A 28 1.37 -2.20 25.99
N ASP A 29 0.07 -2.02 25.72
CA ASP A 29 -0.95 -3.04 26.00
C ASP A 29 -0.98 -4.04 24.83
N GLU A 30 -0.22 -5.11 24.98
CA GLU A 30 -0.14 -6.24 24.04
C GLU A 30 -1.52 -6.88 23.79
N SER A 31 -2.43 -6.83 24.78
CA SER A 31 -3.78 -7.38 24.70
C SER A 31 -4.66 -6.55 23.74
N GLY A 32 -4.62 -5.22 23.87
CA GLY A 32 -5.42 -4.34 23.01
C GLY A 32 -5.00 -4.35 21.54
N LEU A 33 -3.73 -4.63 21.21
CA LEU A 33 -3.26 -4.76 19.83
C LEU A 33 -3.75 -6.06 19.18
N ALA A 34 -3.64 -7.18 19.90
CA ALA A 34 -4.07 -8.49 19.43
C ALA A 34 -5.59 -8.49 19.16
N ASP A 35 -6.38 -7.96 20.07
CA ASP A 35 -7.84 -7.88 19.91
C ASP A 35 -8.23 -7.07 18.68
N ARG A 36 -7.58 -5.91 18.46
CA ARG A 36 -7.81 -5.10 17.25
C ARG A 36 -7.48 -5.87 15.98
N PHE A 37 -6.36 -6.60 15.96
CA PHE A 37 -5.97 -7.40 14.80
C PHE A 37 -6.99 -8.52 14.52
N PHE A 38 -7.37 -9.30 15.53
CA PHE A 38 -8.34 -10.38 15.35
C PHE A 38 -9.71 -9.88 14.93
N ASN A 39 -10.15 -8.72 15.43
CA ASN A 39 -11.39 -8.09 14.97
C ASN A 39 -11.33 -7.72 13.49
N VAL A 40 -10.22 -7.10 13.03
CA VAL A 40 -10.04 -6.77 11.60
C VAL A 40 -9.99 -8.03 10.73
N VAL A 41 -9.33 -9.09 11.19
CA VAL A 41 -9.31 -10.39 10.48
C VAL A 41 -10.71 -10.97 10.39
N HIS A 42 -11.42 -11.05 11.53
CA HIS A 42 -12.77 -11.59 11.59
C HIS A 42 -13.75 -10.86 10.67
N ASP A 43 -13.69 -9.52 10.65
CA ASP A 43 -14.55 -8.69 9.81
C ASP A 43 -14.22 -8.85 8.32
N ALA A 44 -12.93 -8.98 8.00
CA ALA A 44 -12.47 -9.13 6.62
C ALA A 44 -12.65 -10.57 6.08
N ASP A 45 -12.73 -11.57 6.95
CA ASP A 45 -12.92 -12.97 6.54
C ASP A 45 -14.38 -13.29 6.20
N GLN A 46 -15.31 -12.36 6.45
CA GLN A 46 -16.70 -12.50 6.04
C GLN A 46 -16.82 -12.67 4.52
N SER A 47 -17.76 -13.53 4.10
CA SER A 47 -18.12 -13.68 2.69
C SER A 47 -18.51 -12.35 2.07
N LEU A 48 -18.14 -12.16 0.81
CA LEU A 48 -18.35 -10.88 0.12
C LEU A 48 -19.83 -10.47 0.00
N TRP A 49 -20.73 -11.47 -0.01
CA TRP A 49 -22.17 -11.38 0.18
C TRP A 49 -22.67 -12.80 0.55
N ASP A 50 -23.96 -12.93 0.91
CA ASP A 50 -24.54 -14.22 1.28
C ASP A 50 -24.48 -15.24 0.12
N GLY A 51 -23.95 -16.43 0.39
CA GLY A 51 -23.69 -17.48 -0.61
C GLY A 51 -22.43 -17.28 -1.46
N CYS A 52 -21.62 -16.25 -1.22
CA CYS A 52 -20.31 -16.09 -1.87
C CYS A 52 -19.25 -16.96 -1.21
N THR A 53 -18.47 -17.70 -2.01
CA THR A 53 -17.37 -18.54 -1.53
C THR A 53 -16.11 -17.74 -1.19
N GLN A 54 -16.02 -16.50 -1.66
CA GLN A 54 -14.85 -15.65 -1.48
C GLN A 54 -15.06 -14.71 -0.29
N SER A 55 -14.05 -14.61 0.58
CA SER A 55 -14.03 -13.63 1.67
C SER A 55 -13.66 -12.24 1.14
N GLN A 56 -14.05 -11.19 1.88
CA GLN A 56 -13.69 -9.81 1.55
C GLN A 56 -12.16 -9.66 1.48
N LEU A 57 -11.44 -10.26 2.43
CA LEU A 57 -10.00 -10.21 2.50
C LEU A 57 -9.34 -10.84 1.27
N GLY A 58 -9.73 -12.07 0.92
CA GLY A 58 -9.14 -12.78 -0.22
C GLY A 58 -9.25 -11.97 -1.51
N VAL A 59 -10.45 -11.45 -1.78
CA VAL A 59 -10.70 -10.59 -2.94
C VAL A 59 -9.86 -9.32 -2.87
N VAL A 60 -9.81 -8.63 -1.73
CA VAL A 60 -9.02 -7.40 -1.60
C VAL A 60 -7.52 -7.63 -1.85
N VAL A 61 -6.96 -8.72 -1.33
CA VAL A 61 -5.55 -9.10 -1.54
C VAL A 61 -5.27 -9.32 -3.02
N GLU A 62 -6.07 -10.13 -3.70
CA GLU A 62 -5.91 -10.39 -5.14
C GLU A 62 -5.99 -9.10 -5.97
N LEU A 63 -6.90 -8.20 -5.64
CA LEU A 63 -7.08 -6.96 -6.39
C LEU A 63 -5.91 -5.99 -6.21
N VAL A 64 -5.36 -5.91 -4.99
CA VAL A 64 -4.15 -5.11 -4.72
C VAL A 64 -2.96 -5.70 -5.49
N ASP A 65 -2.88 -7.02 -5.60
CA ASP A 65 -1.84 -7.72 -6.36
C ASP A 65 -1.98 -7.49 -7.88
N ILE A 66 -3.16 -7.70 -8.46
CA ILE A 66 -3.47 -7.41 -9.88
C ILE A 66 -3.10 -5.97 -10.25
N LYS A 67 -3.41 -5.01 -9.36
CA LYS A 67 -3.04 -3.62 -9.58
C LYS A 67 -1.53 -3.43 -9.65
N ALA A 68 -0.81 -4.05 -8.72
CA ALA A 68 0.63 -3.96 -8.61
C ALA A 68 1.31 -4.56 -9.84
N ASP A 69 0.93 -5.79 -10.19
CA ASP A 69 1.45 -6.55 -11.32
C ASP A 69 1.13 -5.87 -12.66
N GLY A 70 -0.12 -5.45 -12.87
CA GLY A 70 -0.55 -4.76 -14.09
C GLY A 70 -0.16 -3.28 -14.19
N HIS A 71 0.59 -2.74 -13.20
CA HIS A 71 0.96 -1.32 -13.10
C HIS A 71 -0.24 -0.36 -13.28
N ILE A 72 -1.41 -0.78 -12.81
CA ILE A 72 -2.67 -0.07 -13.05
C ILE A 72 -2.66 1.21 -12.20
N SER A 73 -2.88 2.36 -12.85
CA SER A 73 -3.01 3.62 -12.11
C SER A 73 -4.20 3.57 -11.15
N GLU A 74 -4.09 4.26 -10.00
CA GLU A 74 -5.18 4.36 -9.00
C GLU A 74 -6.49 4.84 -9.63
N ARG A 75 -6.43 5.84 -10.50
CA ARG A 75 -7.60 6.35 -11.23
C ARG A 75 -8.32 5.29 -12.06
N ILE A 76 -7.58 4.43 -12.76
CA ILE A 76 -8.20 3.38 -13.59
C ILE A 76 -8.74 2.26 -12.71
N TYR A 77 -8.00 1.90 -11.66
CA TYR A 77 -8.44 0.92 -10.68
C TYR A 77 -9.79 1.32 -10.05
N ASP A 78 -9.90 2.55 -9.53
CA ASP A 78 -11.15 3.02 -8.92
C ASP A 78 -12.32 3.04 -9.91
N ARG A 79 -12.06 3.37 -11.19
CA ARG A 79 -13.10 3.30 -12.24
C ARG A 79 -13.60 1.88 -12.49
N ILE A 80 -12.70 0.89 -12.48
CA ILE A 80 -13.07 -0.52 -12.61
C ILE A 80 -13.94 -0.94 -11.42
N PHE A 81 -13.59 -0.55 -10.20
CA PHE A 81 -14.39 -0.87 -9.00
C PHE A 81 -15.75 -0.19 -8.98
N GLN A 82 -15.81 1.08 -9.37
CA GLN A 82 -17.09 1.78 -9.49
C GLN A 82 -18.01 1.12 -10.52
N TRP A 83 -17.45 0.54 -11.59
CA TRP A 83 -18.21 -0.25 -12.54
C TRP A 83 -18.63 -1.61 -11.94
N ALA A 84 -17.71 -2.32 -11.28
CA ALA A 84 -17.99 -3.61 -10.63
C ALA A 84 -19.10 -3.49 -9.57
N ASN A 85 -19.09 -2.44 -8.75
CA ASN A 85 -20.12 -2.21 -7.72
C ASN A 85 -21.53 -2.01 -8.30
N ARG A 86 -21.67 -1.71 -9.60
CA ARG A 86 -22.98 -1.61 -10.26
C ARG A 86 -23.55 -2.96 -10.70
N ILE A 87 -22.69 -3.96 -10.88
CA ILE A 87 -23.08 -5.31 -11.32
C ILE A 87 -23.11 -6.31 -10.16
N LEU A 88 -22.44 -6.00 -9.05
CA LEU A 88 -22.47 -6.82 -7.84
C LEU A 88 -23.84 -6.74 -7.14
N PRO A 89 -24.23 -7.79 -6.38
CA PRO A 89 -25.46 -7.78 -5.59
C PRO A 89 -25.50 -6.60 -4.62
N SER A 90 -26.67 -6.04 -4.33
CA SER A 90 -26.81 -4.85 -3.45
C SER A 90 -26.27 -5.04 -2.02
N ALA A 91 -26.14 -6.27 -1.55
CA ALA A 91 -25.67 -6.62 -0.20
C ALA A 91 -24.14 -6.88 -0.11
N HIS A 92 -23.35 -6.57 -1.15
CA HIS A 92 -21.92 -6.84 -1.11
C HIS A 92 -21.15 -5.92 -0.13
N ILE A 93 -20.11 -6.45 0.51
CA ILE A 93 -19.23 -5.70 1.43
C ILE A 93 -17.90 -5.27 0.80
N LEU A 94 -17.76 -5.38 -0.52
CA LEU A 94 -16.52 -5.00 -1.22
C LEU A 94 -16.21 -3.50 -1.05
N LEU A 95 -14.98 -3.19 -0.66
CA LEU A 95 -14.54 -1.81 -0.46
C LEU A 95 -14.57 -1.03 -1.79
N GLY A 96 -15.00 0.23 -1.76
CA GLY A 96 -15.29 1.01 -2.97
C GLY A 96 -14.07 1.52 -3.74
N ASP A 97 -12.96 1.81 -3.05
CA ASP A 97 -11.79 2.49 -3.63
C ASP A 97 -10.48 1.77 -3.29
N TYR A 98 -9.39 2.16 -3.94
CA TYR A 98 -8.07 1.60 -3.69
C TYR A 98 -7.53 1.91 -2.29
N TYR A 99 -7.75 3.12 -1.77
CA TYR A 99 -7.20 3.54 -0.49
C TYR A 99 -7.78 2.71 0.65
N SER A 100 -9.09 2.49 0.67
CA SER A 100 -9.77 1.64 1.65
C SER A 100 -9.24 0.20 1.62
N LYS A 101 -9.06 -0.37 0.41
CA LYS A 101 -8.48 -1.71 0.23
C LYS A 101 -7.05 -1.79 0.74
N LYS A 102 -6.21 -0.82 0.38
CA LYS A 102 -4.84 -0.71 0.85
C LYS A 102 -4.78 -0.55 2.38
N LYS A 103 -5.72 0.19 2.97
CA LYS A 103 -5.83 0.36 4.42
C LYS A 103 -6.15 -0.96 5.11
N LEU A 104 -7.12 -1.73 4.60
CA LEU A 104 -7.45 -3.05 5.13
C LEU A 104 -6.21 -3.97 5.18
N VAL A 105 -5.49 -4.06 4.06
CA VAL A 105 -4.26 -4.85 3.95
C VAL A 105 -3.19 -4.34 4.93
N LYS A 106 -3.07 -3.02 5.11
CA LYS A 106 -2.13 -2.43 6.08
C LYS A 106 -2.52 -2.70 7.54
N ASP A 107 -3.81 -2.61 7.88
CA ASP A 107 -4.33 -2.83 9.23
C ASP A 107 -4.15 -4.31 9.65
N LEU A 108 -4.06 -5.21 8.67
CA LEU A 108 -3.69 -6.62 8.83
C LEU A 108 -2.17 -6.86 8.88
N GLY A 109 -1.36 -5.82 8.95
CA GLY A 109 0.10 -5.96 9.03
C GLY A 109 0.75 -6.43 7.72
N LEU A 110 0.06 -6.35 6.58
CA LEU A 110 0.61 -6.63 5.24
C LEU A 110 1.03 -5.29 4.60
N PRO A 111 2.28 -4.83 4.75
CA PRO A 111 2.68 -3.51 4.28
C PRO A 111 2.68 -3.44 2.75
N VAL A 112 1.88 -2.53 2.20
CA VAL A 112 1.91 -2.14 0.78
C VAL A 112 2.78 -0.89 0.61
N GLU A 113 4.04 -1.11 0.23
CA GLU A 113 5.02 -0.05 0.07
C GLU A 113 5.12 0.43 -1.39
N LYS A 114 5.29 1.74 -1.56
CA LYS A 114 5.53 2.34 -2.87
C LYS A 114 7.04 2.48 -3.06
N ILE A 115 7.60 1.72 -3.99
CA ILE A 115 9.01 1.78 -4.35
C ILE A 115 9.16 2.72 -5.53
N HIS A 116 10.04 3.72 -5.39
CA HIS A 116 10.31 4.65 -6.48
C HIS A 116 11.22 3.95 -7.50
N ALA A 117 10.91 4.08 -8.79
CA ALA A 117 11.77 3.61 -9.86
C ALA A 117 12.39 4.78 -10.61
N CYS A 118 13.54 4.52 -11.21
CA CYS A 118 14.15 5.38 -12.21
C CYS A 118 13.23 5.65 -13.37
N LYS A 119 13.28 6.87 -13.91
CA LYS A 119 12.52 7.25 -15.11
C LYS A 119 12.84 6.34 -16.30
N ASN A 120 14.10 5.94 -16.39
CA ASN A 120 14.62 5.05 -17.44
C ASN A 120 14.64 3.58 -16.97
N ASP A 121 13.89 3.25 -15.92
CA ASP A 121 13.82 1.93 -15.27
C ASP A 121 15.18 1.30 -14.92
N CYS A 122 16.19 2.17 -14.76
CA CYS A 122 17.57 1.78 -14.53
C CYS A 122 17.85 1.23 -13.12
N MET A 123 17.01 1.56 -12.14
CA MET A 123 17.09 1.06 -10.77
C MET A 123 15.82 1.35 -9.96
N LEU A 124 15.65 0.62 -8.85
CA LEU A 124 14.65 0.86 -7.80
C LEU A 124 15.30 1.47 -6.56
N TYR A 125 14.62 2.39 -5.88
CA TYR A 125 15.04 2.94 -4.59
C TYR A 125 14.61 2.00 -3.46
N TRP A 126 15.43 0.99 -3.19
CA TRP A 126 15.14 -0.07 -2.23
C TRP A 126 16.32 -0.33 -1.30
N LYS A 127 16.03 -0.68 -0.02
CA LYS A 127 17.02 -0.94 1.03
C LYS A 127 18.10 0.16 1.13
N GLY A 128 19.36 -0.15 0.85
CA GLY A 128 20.48 0.77 0.99
C GLY A 128 20.44 1.97 0.03
N ASP A 129 19.52 1.96 -0.94
CA ASP A 129 19.42 3.01 -1.95
C ASP A 129 18.36 4.05 -1.61
N VAL A 130 17.62 3.89 -0.51
CA VAL A 130 16.45 4.71 -0.15
C VAL A 130 16.77 6.20 0.00
N ASP A 131 17.99 6.58 0.37
CA ASP A 131 18.40 7.98 0.57
C ASP A 131 19.14 8.62 -0.61
N LEU A 132 19.31 7.87 -1.71
CA LEU A 132 19.98 8.39 -2.89
C LEU A 132 19.18 9.56 -3.49
N LYS A 133 19.90 10.63 -3.83
CA LYS A 133 19.36 11.84 -4.49
C LYS A 133 19.50 11.81 -6.01
N TYR A 134 20.36 10.92 -6.52
CA TYR A 134 20.68 10.73 -7.93
C TYR A 134 20.69 9.23 -8.24
N TYR A 135 20.36 8.86 -9.47
CA TYR A 135 20.42 7.46 -9.90
C TYR A 135 21.86 6.99 -10.09
N LYS A 136 22.17 5.77 -9.63
CA LYS A 136 23.50 5.17 -9.75
C LYS A 136 23.95 5.01 -11.20
N PHE A 137 23.03 4.64 -12.09
CA PHE A 137 23.37 4.23 -13.45
C PHE A 137 23.21 5.35 -14.49
N CYS A 138 22.16 6.18 -14.39
CA CYS A 138 21.95 7.27 -15.37
C CYS A 138 22.34 8.67 -14.85
N GLY A 139 22.64 8.82 -13.56
CA GLY A 139 23.03 10.10 -12.97
C GLY A 139 21.90 11.13 -12.84
N ASP A 140 20.68 10.85 -13.33
CA ASP A 140 19.57 11.81 -13.25
C ASP A 140 19.17 12.10 -11.80
N ALA A 141 18.60 13.28 -11.57
CA ALA A 141 18.08 13.65 -10.26
C ALA A 141 16.81 12.85 -9.92
N ARG A 142 16.73 12.35 -8.68
CA ARG A 142 15.55 11.65 -8.17
C ARG A 142 14.33 12.55 -8.05
N TYR A 143 14.52 13.80 -7.60
CA TYR A 143 13.45 14.73 -7.26
C TYR A 143 13.44 15.92 -8.21
N LYS A 144 12.24 16.44 -8.50
CA LYS A 144 12.11 17.68 -9.26
C LYS A 144 12.67 18.86 -8.46
N PRO A 145 13.34 19.83 -9.11
CA PRO A 145 13.74 21.07 -8.46
C PRO A 145 12.50 21.81 -7.93
N SER A 146 12.50 22.15 -6.64
CA SER A 146 11.38 22.86 -6.00
C SER A 146 11.30 24.29 -6.54
N ARG A 147 10.23 24.63 -7.26
CA ARG A 147 9.99 25.98 -7.80
C ARG A 147 9.39 26.96 -6.78
N GLY A 148 9.61 26.77 -5.47
CA GLY A 148 9.04 27.66 -4.45
C GLY A 148 9.84 27.70 -3.15
N ARG A 149 9.84 28.87 -2.50
CA ARG A 149 10.52 29.18 -1.21
C ARG A 149 9.97 28.44 0.01
N ASN A 150 9.02 27.51 -0.16
CA ASN A 150 8.36 26.86 0.97
C ASN A 150 9.06 25.52 1.32
N ARG A 151 9.77 25.50 2.45
CA ARG A 151 10.53 24.33 2.96
C ARG A 151 9.64 23.13 3.33
N TYR A 152 8.32 23.33 3.43
CA TYR A 152 7.34 22.29 3.75
C TYR A 152 6.82 21.49 2.54
N ARG A 153 7.22 21.83 1.31
CA ARG A 153 6.70 21.13 0.13
C ARG A 153 7.36 19.74 0.00
N LYS A 154 6.56 18.67 0.11
CA LYS A 154 7.02 17.30 -0.11
C LYS A 154 7.69 17.20 -1.49
N LYS A 155 8.94 16.74 -1.53
CA LYS A 155 9.71 16.56 -2.77
C LYS A 155 9.06 15.47 -3.61
N SER A 156 8.58 15.81 -4.80
CA SER A 156 8.03 14.83 -5.73
C SER A 156 9.15 14.22 -6.58
N PRO A 157 9.19 12.88 -6.72
CA PRO A 157 10.12 12.22 -7.62
C PRO A 157 9.91 12.66 -9.07
N CYS A 158 10.96 12.57 -9.87
CA CYS A 158 10.86 12.65 -11.32
C CYS A 158 9.97 11.50 -11.83
N PRO A 159 9.15 11.74 -12.88
CA PRO A 159 8.25 10.73 -13.43
C PRO A 159 8.99 9.45 -13.83
#